data_AF-A0AAE8SI57-F1
#
_entry.id   AF-A0AAE8SI57-F1
#
_cell.length_a   1.000
_cell.length_b   1.000
_cell.length_c   1.000
_cell.angle_alpha   90.00
_cell.angle_beta   90.00
_cell.angle_gamma   90.00
#
_symmetry.space_group_name_H-M   'P 1'
#
loop_
_entity.id
_entity.type
_entity.pdbx_description
1 polymer ?
#
loop_
_entity_poly.entity_id
_entity_poly.type
_entity_poly.pdbx_seq_one_letter_code
_entity_poly.pdbx_strand_id
1 'polypeptide(L)'
;MGKIVIAGGSFGLGRTIVDALKAAKTHDYIVLSRKATGIETRAVDYSPAAPRIPTHIRAANILIDPANNAAITPGDGNTLQVFTHLTEAAKFTIDMLDLPNWKRKRSIIAKRITLDEAVKLAEEVKGVKFDLKYFSAEKIEPGENDLRQGMKKTLPKEIH
;
A
#
# COMPACT_ATOMS: atom_id res chain seq x y z
N MET A 1 -11.57 -10.26 -24.72
CA MET A 1 -10.10 -10.15 -24.63
C MET A 1 -9.72 -8.70 -24.88
N GLY A 2 -9.47 -7.93 -23.82
CA GLY A 2 -9.07 -6.52 -23.90
C GLY A 2 -7.57 -6.35 -23.63
N LYS A 3 -6.99 -5.24 -24.08
CA LYS A 3 -5.61 -4.87 -23.76
C LYS A 3 -5.59 -3.92 -22.56
N ILE A 4 -4.93 -4.33 -21.48
CA ILE A 4 -4.91 -3.60 -20.21
C ILE A 4 -3.61 -2.81 -20.08
N VAL A 5 -3.70 -1.55 -19.65
CA VAL A 5 -2.55 -0.68 -19.46
C VAL A 5 -2.36 -0.40 -17.98
N ILE A 6 -1.17 -0.71 -17.46
CA ILE A 6 -0.88 -0.67 -16.02
C ILE A 6 0.17 0.41 -15.75
N ALA A 7 -0.28 1.57 -15.27
CA ALA A 7 0.61 2.62 -14.82
C ALA A 7 1.33 2.22 -13.52
N GLY A 8 2.66 2.29 -13.50
CA GLY A 8 3.46 1.93 -12.33
C GLY A 8 3.60 0.41 -12.11
N GLY A 9 3.37 -0.42 -13.12
CA GLY A 9 3.42 -1.89 -13.03
C GLY A 9 4.80 -2.50 -12.75
N SER A 10 5.85 -1.70 -12.63
CA SER A 10 7.22 -2.19 -12.41
C SER A 10 7.52 -2.58 -10.95
N PHE A 11 6.75 -2.09 -9.97
CA PHE A 11 6.97 -2.39 -8.54
C PHE A 11 5.67 -2.39 -7.72
N GLY A 12 5.74 -2.84 -6.47
CA GLY A 12 4.65 -2.73 -5.49
C GLY A 12 3.34 -3.39 -5.93
N LEU A 13 2.22 -2.71 -5.68
CA LEU A 13 0.89 -3.19 -6.08
C LEU A 13 0.79 -3.34 -7.61
N GLY A 14 1.31 -2.38 -8.37
CA GLY A 14 1.28 -2.43 -9.83
C GLY A 14 1.95 -3.70 -10.37
N ARG A 15 3.09 -4.11 -9.79
CA ARG A 15 3.75 -5.36 -10.16
C ARG A 15 2.92 -6.59 -9.78
N THR A 16 2.29 -6.56 -8.61
CA THR A 16 1.42 -7.66 -8.16
C THR A 16 0.25 -7.87 -9.12
N ILE A 17 -0.31 -6.78 -9.67
CA ILE A 17 -1.35 -6.84 -10.71
C ILE A 17 -0.80 -7.46 -12.01
N VAL A 18 0.40 -7.07 -12.46
CA VAL A 18 1.05 -7.66 -13.64
C VAL A 18 1.25 -9.17 -13.46
N ASP A 19 1.77 -9.59 -12.31
CA ASP A 19 2.03 -11.01 -12.05
C ASP A 19 0.73 -11.82 -11.99
N ALA A 20 -0.33 -11.25 -11.42
CA ALA A 20 -1.65 -11.89 -11.41
C ALA A 20 -2.28 -11.95 -12.82
N LEU A 21 -2.10 -10.93 -13.67
CA LEU A 21 -2.53 -10.97 -15.09
C LEU A 21 -1.76 -12.02 -15.88
N LYS A 22 -0.45 -12.11 -15.68
CA LYS A 22 0.42 -13.16 -16.26
C LYS A 22 -0.06 -14.56 -15.88
N ALA A 23 -0.44 -14.76 -14.61
CA ALA A 23 -0.94 -16.04 -14.12
C ALA A 23 -2.33 -16.38 -14.67
N ALA A 24 -3.23 -15.39 -14.74
CA ALA A 24 -4.60 -15.59 -15.21
C ALA A 24 -4.68 -15.88 -16.72
N LYS A 25 -3.77 -15.32 -17.54
CA LYS A 25 -3.75 -15.46 -19.01
C LYS A 25 -5.07 -15.05 -19.69
N THR A 26 -5.85 -14.17 -19.05
CA THR A 26 -7.16 -13.73 -19.55
C THR A 26 -7.08 -12.49 -20.43
N HIS A 27 -6.03 -11.69 -20.27
CA HIS A 27 -5.87 -10.38 -20.91
C HIS A 27 -4.43 -10.13 -21.35
N ASP A 28 -4.30 -9.46 -22.50
CA ASP A 28 -3.03 -8.84 -22.88
C ASP A 28 -2.78 -7.60 -22.02
N TYR A 29 -1.52 -7.29 -21.74
CA TYR A 29 -1.18 -6.11 -20.95
C TYR A 29 0.07 -5.37 -21.46
N ILE A 30 0.12 -4.09 -21.14
CA ILE A 30 1.29 -3.22 -21.29
C ILE A 30 1.55 -2.53 -19.94
N VAL A 31 2.81 -2.49 -19.53
CA VAL A 31 3.26 -1.78 -18.33
C VAL A 31 3.74 -0.39 -18.73
N LEU A 32 3.18 0.66 -18.13
CA LEU A 32 3.73 2.01 -18.26
C LEU A 32 4.59 2.32 -17.04
N SER A 33 5.81 2.78 -17.26
CA SER A 33 6.70 3.15 -16.17
C SER A 33 7.69 4.23 -16.61
N ARG A 34 8.37 4.88 -15.66
CA ARG A 34 9.36 5.93 -15.96
C ARG A 34 10.59 5.42 -16.74
N LYS A 35 10.86 4.12 -16.74
CA LYS A 35 12.00 3.51 -17.47
C LYS A 35 11.56 2.19 -18.10
N ALA A 36 11.80 2.01 -19.39
CA ALA A 36 11.55 0.73 -20.04
C ALA A 36 12.58 -0.31 -19.55
N THR A 37 12.11 -1.33 -18.83
CA THR A 37 12.95 -2.42 -18.29
C THR A 37 12.70 -3.76 -18.95
N GLY A 38 11.79 -3.85 -19.93
CA GLY A 38 11.38 -5.09 -20.59
C GLY A 38 10.44 -4.86 -21.77
N ILE A 39 10.16 -5.91 -22.53
CA ILE A 39 9.35 -5.87 -23.77
C ILE A 39 7.90 -5.46 -23.48
N GLU A 40 7.37 -5.83 -22.32
CA GLU A 40 6.03 -5.43 -21.87
C GLU A 40 5.97 -3.97 -21.39
N THR A 41 7.12 -3.33 -21.19
CA THR A 41 7.20 -2.00 -20.58
C THR A 41 7.30 -0.92 -21.65
N ARG A 42 6.56 0.17 -21.49
CA ARG A 42 6.74 1.41 -22.25
C ARG A 42 7.18 2.50 -21.29
N ALA A 43 8.26 3.17 -21.65
CA ALA A 43 8.69 4.36 -20.93
C ALA A 43 7.64 5.45 -21.15
N VAL A 44 7.14 6.01 -20.06
CA VAL A 44 6.24 7.16 -20.06
C VAL A 44 6.85 8.22 -19.18
N ASP A 45 6.96 9.43 -19.73
CA ASP A 45 7.38 10.57 -18.94
C ASP A 45 6.21 11.02 -18.05
N TYR A 46 6.36 10.77 -16.76
CA TYR A 46 5.43 11.25 -15.73
C TYR A 46 5.85 12.64 -15.20
N SER A 47 6.70 13.38 -15.92
CA SER A 47 7.05 14.75 -15.59
C SER A 47 5.78 15.63 -15.59
N PRO A 48 5.47 16.33 -14.50
CA PRO A 48 4.15 16.88 -14.30
C PRO A 48 4.04 18.29 -14.90
N ALA A 49 2.95 18.59 -15.60
CA ALA A 49 2.40 19.95 -15.65
C ALA A 49 1.63 20.29 -14.34
N ALA A 50 2.15 19.84 -13.19
CA ALA A 50 1.60 20.05 -11.85
C ALA A 50 2.75 20.15 -10.82
N PRO A 51 2.60 20.90 -9.72
CA PRO A 51 3.72 21.31 -8.88
C PRO A 51 4.42 20.13 -8.21
N ARG A 52 5.70 20.30 -7.90
CA ARG A 52 6.62 19.36 -7.24
C ARG A 52 6.01 18.71 -5.98
N ILE A 53 5.28 17.60 -6.14
CA ILE A 53 5.01 16.66 -5.05
C ILE A 53 5.90 15.44 -5.30
N PRO A 54 6.99 15.23 -4.54
CA PRO A 54 7.81 14.03 -4.67
C PRO A 54 6.98 12.79 -4.29
N THR A 55 7.01 11.74 -5.09
CA THR A 55 6.39 10.45 -4.75
C THR A 55 7.33 9.28 -5.05
N HIS A 56 7.51 8.43 -4.05
CA HIS A 56 8.54 7.38 -4.04
C HIS A 56 8.02 6.03 -3.57
N ILE A 57 6.70 5.72 -3.63
CA ILE A 57 6.05 4.58 -2.94
C ILE A 57 7.00 3.38 -2.76
N ARG A 58 7.68 3.40 -1.61
CA ARG A 58 8.38 2.29 -0.98
C ARG A 58 7.43 1.82 0.10
N ALA A 59 7.36 0.50 0.32
CA ALA A 59 6.45 -0.12 1.28
C ALA A 59 6.41 0.71 2.58
N ALA A 60 5.28 1.36 2.79
CA ALA A 60 5.12 2.29 3.88
C ALA A 60 4.75 1.44 5.10
N ASN A 61 5.76 1.01 5.87
CA ASN A 61 5.54 0.46 7.22
C ASN A 61 5.18 1.62 8.14
N ILE A 62 4.09 2.34 7.83
CA ILE A 62 3.74 3.58 8.52
C ILE A 62 3.27 3.26 9.94
N LEU A 63 2.70 2.07 10.17
CA LEU A 63 1.97 1.76 11.40
C LEU A 63 2.50 0.53 12.14
N ILE A 64 2.97 -0.51 11.43
CA ILE A 64 3.55 -1.71 12.04
C ILE A 64 4.92 -1.94 11.40
N ASP A 65 5.95 -2.03 12.24
CA ASP A 65 7.32 -2.35 11.84
C ASP A 65 7.77 -3.66 12.51
N PRO A 66 7.45 -4.81 11.89
CA PRO A 66 7.87 -6.09 12.41
C PRO A 66 9.38 -6.27 12.45
N ALA A 67 10.18 -5.50 11.70
CA ALA A 67 11.63 -5.64 11.75
C ALA A 67 12.18 -5.15 13.09
N ASN A 68 11.63 -4.05 13.60
CA ASN A 68 12.10 -3.37 14.81
C ASN A 68 11.26 -3.65 16.07
N ASN A 69 10.28 -4.57 16.02
CA ASN A 69 9.34 -4.83 17.13
C ASN A 69 8.64 -3.54 17.57
N ALA A 70 8.16 -2.74 16.63
CA ALA A 70 7.55 -1.45 16.95
C ALA A 70 6.26 -1.26 16.17
N ALA A 71 5.30 -0.58 16.79
CA ALA A 71 4.06 -0.19 16.15
C ALA A 71 3.60 1.17 16.65
N ILE A 72 2.94 1.92 15.77
CA ILE A 72 2.34 3.21 16.09
C ILE A 72 0.88 3.16 15.64
N THR A 73 -0.02 3.54 16.56
CA THR A 73 -1.45 3.51 16.35
C THR A 73 -2.09 4.90 16.50
N PRO A 74 -2.88 5.39 15.52
CA PRO A 74 -3.59 6.65 15.66
C PRO A 74 -4.79 6.52 16.58
N GLY A 75 -5.03 7.54 17.40
CA GLY A 75 -6.13 7.59 18.34
C GLY A 75 -5.99 6.55 19.45
N ASP A 76 -7.07 5.83 19.74
CA ASP A 76 -7.17 4.81 20.79
C ASP A 76 -6.93 3.37 20.27
N GLY A 77 -6.65 3.23 18.97
CA GLY A 77 -6.45 1.93 18.34
C GLY A 77 -7.67 1.05 18.14
N ASN A 78 -8.86 1.47 18.56
CA ASN A 78 -10.09 0.68 18.43
C ASN A 78 -10.83 0.91 17.11
N THR A 79 -10.39 1.88 16.32
CA THR A 79 -11.00 2.14 15.01
C THR A 79 -10.74 0.98 14.05
N LEU A 80 -11.81 0.39 13.54
CA LEU A 80 -11.73 -0.68 12.55
C LEU A 80 -11.10 -0.16 11.24
N GLN A 81 -10.08 -0.87 10.78
CA GLN A 81 -9.43 -0.64 9.49
C GLN A 81 -9.66 -1.84 8.57
N VAL A 82 -9.65 -1.57 7.27
CA VAL A 82 -9.76 -2.62 6.25
C VAL A 82 -8.36 -2.95 5.74
N PHE A 83 -7.91 -4.16 6.02
CA PHE A 83 -6.65 -4.71 5.52
C PHE A 83 -6.91 -5.67 4.38
N THR A 84 -6.20 -5.48 3.27
CA THR A 84 -6.23 -6.39 2.12
C THR A 84 -4.80 -6.74 1.76
N HIS A 85 -4.50 -8.04 1.64
CA HIS A 85 -3.21 -8.48 1.12
C HIS A 85 -3.05 -8.04 -0.34
N LEU A 86 -1.87 -7.57 -0.75
CA LEU A 86 -1.65 -7.02 -2.10
C LEU A 86 -2.03 -8.01 -3.20
N THR A 87 -1.75 -9.31 -3.01
CA THR A 87 -2.15 -10.35 -3.97
C THR A 87 -3.66 -10.48 -4.11
N GLU A 88 -4.41 -10.36 -3.00
CA GLU A 88 -5.88 -10.38 -3.06
C GLU A 88 -6.41 -9.11 -3.72
N ALA A 89 -5.84 -7.94 -3.40
CA ALA A 89 -6.19 -6.70 -4.07
C ALA A 89 -5.96 -6.78 -5.59
N ALA A 90 -4.88 -7.42 -6.03
CA ALA A 90 -4.60 -7.67 -7.43
C ALA A 90 -5.61 -8.62 -8.08
N LYS A 91 -5.95 -9.74 -7.42
CA LYS A 91 -6.99 -10.67 -7.90
C LYS A 91 -8.34 -9.99 -8.07
N PHE A 92 -8.82 -9.28 -7.05
CA PHE A 92 -10.06 -8.50 -7.12
C PHE A 92 -10.03 -7.47 -8.26
N THR A 93 -8.88 -6.84 -8.49
CA THR A 93 -8.71 -5.88 -9.60
C THR A 93 -8.87 -6.57 -10.96
N ILE A 94 -8.33 -7.77 -11.12
CA ILE A 94 -8.43 -8.56 -12.36
C ILE A 94 -9.86 -9.04 -12.57
N ASP A 95 -10.50 -9.61 -11.54
CA ASP A 95 -11.88 -10.09 -11.64
C ASP A 95 -12.85 -8.94 -11.96
N MET A 96 -12.54 -7.73 -11.47
CA MET A 96 -13.30 -6.53 -11.81
C MET A 96 -13.23 -6.17 -13.29
N LEU A 97 -12.21 -6.64 -14.03
CA LEU A 97 -12.08 -6.35 -15.46
C LEU A 97 -13.19 -7.01 -16.28
N ASP A 98 -13.67 -8.16 -15.81
CA ASP A 98 -14.69 -8.98 -16.49
C ASP A 98 -16.13 -8.54 -16.17
N LEU A 99 -16.30 -7.49 -15.34
CA LEU A 99 -17.64 -7.00 -15.01
C LEU A 99 -18.30 -6.36 -16.24
N PRO A 100 -19.59 -6.66 -16.50
CA PRO A 100 -20.29 -6.14 -17.68
C PRO A 100 -20.47 -4.62 -17.63
N ASN A 101 -20.46 -4.03 -16.43
CA ASN A 101 -20.62 -2.60 -16.21
C ASN A 101 -19.69 -2.10 -15.09
N TRP A 102 -18.99 -1.01 -15.35
CA TRP A 102 -18.05 -0.41 -14.41
C TRP A 102 -18.64 0.84 -13.78
N LYS A 103 -18.71 0.85 -12.44
CA LYS A 103 -18.99 2.07 -11.67
C LYS A 103 -17.72 2.91 -11.59
N ARG A 104 -17.87 4.25 -11.55
CA ARG A 104 -16.75 5.21 -11.45
C ARG A 104 -15.81 4.93 -10.26
N LYS A 105 -16.35 4.44 -9.15
CA LYS A 105 -15.59 4.09 -7.95
C LYS A 105 -16.02 2.70 -7.47
N ARG A 106 -15.05 1.90 -7.04
CA ARG A 106 -15.24 0.62 -6.34
C ARG A 106 -14.26 0.56 -5.18
N SER A 107 -14.66 -0.14 -4.13
CA SER A 107 -13.84 -0.34 -2.93
C SER A 107 -13.74 -1.83 -2.65
N ILE A 108 -12.55 -2.27 -2.25
CA ILE A 108 -12.35 -3.63 -1.75
C ILE A 108 -12.53 -3.58 -0.23
N ILE A 109 -13.46 -4.38 0.28
CA ILE A 109 -13.71 -4.52 1.71
C ILE A 109 -13.32 -5.94 2.08
N ALA A 110 -12.08 -6.13 2.51
CA ALA A 110 -11.57 -7.41 2.96
C ALA A 110 -11.63 -7.52 4.49
N LYS A 111 -10.51 -7.83 5.14
CA LYS A 111 -10.46 -8.09 6.58
C LYS A 111 -10.62 -6.80 7.36
N ARG A 112 -11.64 -6.74 8.23
CA ARG A 112 -11.86 -5.64 9.18
C ARG A 112 -11.28 -6.05 10.52
N ILE A 113 -10.22 -5.38 10.92
CA ILE A 113 -9.61 -5.53 12.25
C ILE A 113 -9.15 -4.18 12.74
N THR A 114 -8.98 -4.05 14.04
CA THR A 114 -8.31 -2.89 14.63
C THR A 114 -6.80 -2.97 14.36
N LEU A 115 -6.11 -1.83 14.51
CA LEU A 115 -4.65 -1.84 14.38
C LEU A 115 -4.01 -2.59 15.54
N ASP A 116 -4.59 -2.53 16.74
CA ASP A 116 -4.14 -3.29 17.90
C ASP A 116 -4.28 -4.81 17.70
N GLU A 117 -5.35 -5.26 17.05
CA GLU A 117 -5.50 -6.65 16.63
C GLU A 117 -4.45 -7.05 15.59
N ALA A 118 -4.13 -6.16 14.64
CA ALA A 118 -3.08 -6.39 13.66
C ALA A 118 -1.68 -6.47 14.33
N VAL A 119 -1.41 -5.64 15.35
CA VAL A 119 -0.19 -5.70 16.14
C VAL A 119 -0.11 -7.00 16.92
N LYS A 120 -1.20 -7.42 17.60
CA LYS A 120 -1.25 -8.72 18.31
C LYS A 120 -0.93 -9.89 17.38
N LEU A 121 -1.49 -9.90 16.17
CA LEU A 121 -1.16 -10.92 15.17
C LEU A 121 0.32 -10.90 14.78
N ALA A 122 0.94 -9.72 14.65
CA ALA A 122 2.36 -9.60 14.36
C ALA A 122 3.24 -10.08 15.53
N GLU A 123 2.85 -9.77 16.76
CA GLU A 123 3.51 -10.25 17.99
C GLU A 123 3.43 -11.78 18.11
N GLU A 124 2.26 -12.37 17.85
CA GLU A 124 2.03 -13.83 17.87
C GLU A 124 2.91 -14.54 16.84
N VAL A 125 2.95 -14.03 15.60
CA VAL A 125 3.77 -14.60 14.53
C VAL A 125 5.26 -14.47 14.83
N LYS A 126 5.69 -13.34 15.41
CA LYS A 126 7.11 -13.10 15.72
C LYS A 126 7.55 -13.69 17.07
N GLY A 127 6.62 -14.04 17.94
CA GLY A 127 6.88 -14.54 19.30
C GLY A 127 7.45 -13.49 20.26
N VAL A 128 7.31 -12.19 19.96
CA VAL A 128 7.87 -11.10 20.76
C VAL A 128 6.89 -9.94 20.85
N LYS A 129 6.87 -9.24 21.99
CA LYS A 129 6.08 -8.03 22.19
C LYS A 129 6.67 -6.84 21.44
N PHE A 130 5.81 -5.97 20.94
CA PHE A 130 6.20 -4.77 20.19
C PHE A 130 6.10 -3.53 21.11
N ASP A 131 6.99 -2.56 20.90
CA ASP A 131 6.88 -1.20 21.43
C ASP A 131 5.71 -0.49 20.74
N LEU A 132 4.52 -0.59 21.34
CA LEU A 132 3.28 -0.01 20.83
C LEU A 132 3.08 1.40 21.41
N LYS A 133 2.93 2.39 20.53
CA LYS A 133 2.65 3.77 20.93
C LYS A 133 1.39 4.30 20.25
N TYR A 134 0.67 5.12 20.99
CA TYR A 134 -0.52 5.81 20.50
C TYR A 134 -0.20 7.28 20.23
N PHE A 135 -0.74 7.84 19.16
CA PHE A 135 -0.62 9.28 18.85
C PHE A 135 -1.99 9.88 18.54
N SER A 136 -2.22 11.11 19.01
CA SER A 136 -3.48 11.81 18.72
C SER A 136 -3.55 12.15 17.23
N ALA A 137 -4.67 11.79 16.60
CA ALA A 137 -4.96 12.13 15.21
C ALA A 137 -5.02 13.66 14.96
N GLU A 138 -5.28 14.45 16.02
CA GLU A 138 -5.36 15.91 15.96
C GLU A 138 -3.98 16.57 15.77
N LYS A 139 -2.89 15.86 16.06
CA LYS A 139 -1.52 16.38 15.97
C LYS A 139 -0.79 15.95 14.69
N ILE A 140 -1.51 15.47 13.66
CA ILE A 140 -0.92 15.06 12.38
C ILE A 140 -0.93 16.26 11.42
N GLU A 141 0.19 16.97 11.27
CA GLU A 141 0.30 17.98 10.21
C GLU A 141 0.48 17.32 8.81
N PRO A 142 -0.14 17.87 7.76
CA PRO A 142 0.00 17.33 6.40
C PRO A 142 1.44 17.53 5.88
N GLY A 143 2.19 16.43 5.72
CA GLY A 143 3.52 16.45 5.08
C GLY A 143 4.59 15.55 5.70
N GLU A 144 4.32 14.95 6.86
CA GLU A 144 5.36 14.35 7.71
C GLU A 144 5.56 12.82 7.58
N ASN A 145 4.91 12.15 6.62
CA ASN A 145 4.85 10.68 6.60
C ASN A 145 5.57 10.04 5.40
N ASP A 146 6.90 10.00 5.48
CA ASP A 146 7.76 9.07 4.71
C ASP A 146 8.62 8.27 5.71
N LEU A 147 8.01 7.37 6.49
CA LEU A 147 8.71 6.75 7.63
C LEU A 147 9.32 5.39 7.30
N ARG A 148 10.61 5.44 6.92
CA ARG A 148 11.72 4.52 7.26
C ARG A 148 13.01 5.39 7.09
N GLN A 149 13.98 5.52 7.98
CA GLN A 149 14.62 4.58 8.89
C GLN A 149 14.21 4.61 10.37
N GLY A 150 13.33 5.44 10.94
CA GLY A 150 12.40 6.44 10.44
C GLY A 150 11.24 6.54 11.43
N MET A 151 10.81 5.40 11.97
CA MET A 151 10.20 5.35 13.31
C MET A 151 11.22 5.70 14.41
N LYS A 152 12.26 6.48 14.13
CA LYS A 152 13.60 6.32 14.74
C LYS A 152 13.84 6.97 16.09
N LYS A 153 12.82 7.62 16.62
CA LYS A 153 12.70 7.94 18.05
C LYS A 153 11.29 7.62 18.56
N THR A 154 10.49 6.90 17.74
CA THR A 154 9.04 6.60 17.88
C THR A 154 8.30 7.68 18.68
N LEU A 155 8.53 8.94 18.30
CA LEU A 155 8.25 10.15 19.07
C LEU A 155 6.74 10.43 19.13
N PRO A 156 6.23 11.12 20.20
CA PRO A 156 6.91 12.31 20.72
C PRO A 156 7.19 12.37 22.24
N LYS A 157 7.79 13.48 22.74
CA LYS A 157 7.36 14.00 24.05
C LYS A 157 6.03 14.72 23.89
N GLU A 158 5.96 15.68 22.97
CA GLU A 158 4.76 16.06 22.21
C GLU A 158 5.26 16.47 20.81
N ILE A 159 4.51 16.18 19.76
CA ILE A 159 4.98 15.99 18.36
C ILE A 159 5.95 17.10 17.90
N HIS A 160 7.25 16.72 17.82
CA HIS A 160 8.47 17.52 17.57
C HIS A 160 8.90 18.57 18.62
#